data_AF-A0A5S3YLQ7-F1
#
_entry.id   AF-A0A5S3YLQ7-F1
#
_cell.length_a   1.000
_cell.length_b   1.000
_cell.length_c   1.000
_cell.angle_alpha   90.00
_cell.angle_beta   90.00
_cell.angle_gamma   90.00
#
_symmetry.space_group_name_H-M   'P 1'
#
loop_
_entity.id
_entity.type
_entity.pdbx_description
1 polymer ?
#
loop_
_entity_poly.entity_id
_entity_poly.type
_entity_poly.pdbx_seq_one_letter_code
_entity_poly.pdbx_strand_id
1 'polypeptide(L)' 'MVHNPQVLLLDEPTLGIDFDNTQALVESIFKLKEQGTSILITTHELAVAEKLSD' A
#
# COMPACT_ATOMS: atom_id res chain seq x y z
N MET A 1 -13.59 -4.75 -14.40
CA MET A 1 -13.97 -5.23 -13.06
C MET A 1 -12.68 -5.48 -12.30
N VAL A 2 -12.23 -4.53 -11.50
CA VAL A 2 -11.13 -4.78 -10.57
C VAL A 2 -11.78 -5.05 -9.22
N HIS A 3 -11.37 -6.15 -8.61
CA HIS A 3 -11.92 -6.70 -7.38
C HIS A 3 -11.95 -5.62 -6.29
N ASN A 4 -13.01 -5.59 -5.47
CA ASN A 4 -13.14 -4.71 -4.32
C ASN A 4 -12.84 -5.54 -3.06
N PRO A 5 -11.55 -5.84 -2.78
CA PRO A 5 -11.19 -6.72 -1.68
C PRO A 5 -11.61 -6.08 -0.35
N GLN A 6 -12.06 -6.89 0.60
CA GLN A 6 -12.28 -6.42 1.96
C GLN A 6 -10.95 -6.28 2.73
N VAL A 7 -9.95 -7.07 2.33
CA VAL A 7 -8.61 -7.11 2.94
C VAL A 7 -7.55 -7.19 1.85
N LEU A 8 -6.54 -6.32 1.93
CA LEU A 8 -5.36 -6.30 1.08
C LEU A 8 -4.11 -6.62 1.92
N LEU A 9 -3.37 -7.64 1.51
CA LEU A 9 -2.12 -8.09 2.13
C LEU A 9 -0.99 -7.86 1.14
N LEU A 10 0.07 -7.19 1.58
CA LEU A 10 1.23 -6.84 0.74
C LEU A 10 2.51 -7.15 1.51
N ASP A 11 3.34 -8.02 0.96
CA ASP A 11 4.62 -8.42 1.56
C ASP A 11 5.78 -7.73 0.82
N GLU A 12 6.50 -6.85 1.51
CA GLU A 12 7.57 -6.00 0.96
C GLU A 12 7.27 -5.38 -0.43
N PRO A 13 6.14 -4.65 -0.60
CA PRO A 13 5.62 -4.32 -1.92
C PRO A 13 6.40 -3.23 -2.66
N THR A 14 7.41 -2.63 -2.03
CA THR A 14 8.27 -1.57 -2.59
C THR A 14 9.66 -2.07 -2.98
N LEU A 15 9.96 -3.35 -2.72
CA LEU A 15 11.26 -3.93 -3.01
C LEU A 15 11.54 -3.96 -4.53
N GLY A 16 12.64 -3.32 -4.94
CA GLY A 16 13.05 -3.29 -6.35
C GLY A 16 12.27 -2.32 -7.23
N ILE A 17 11.45 -1.45 -6.64
CA ILE A 17 10.73 -0.40 -7.35
C ILE A 17 11.43 0.94 -7.11
N ASP A 18 11.41 1.83 -8.10
CA ASP A 18 11.92 3.19 -7.94
C ASP A 18 10.99 4.08 -7.09
N PHE A 19 11.49 5.26 -6.73
CA PHE A 19 10.78 6.21 -5.88
C PHE A 19 9.43 6.65 -6.47
N ASP A 20 9.39 6.95 -7.78
CA ASP A 20 8.17 7.47 -8.43
C ASP A 20 7.05 6.42 -8.44
N ASN A 21 7.39 5.17 -8.78
CA ASN A 21 6.46 4.06 -8.74
C ASN A 21 6.06 3.68 -7.31
N THR A 22 6.96 3.83 -6.34
CA THR A 22 6.62 3.66 -4.92
C THR A 22 5.54 4.66 -4.48
N GLN A 23 5.63 5.92 -4.90
CA GLN A 23 4.58 6.91 -4.60
C GLN A 23 3.25 6.54 -5.26
N ALA A 24 3.26 6.13 -6.53
CA ALA A 24 2.05 5.70 -7.23
C ALA A 24 1.38 4.49 -6.58
N LEU A 25 2.19 3.54 -6.07
CA LEU A 25 1.71 2.39 -5.32
C LEU A 25 1.05 2.83 -4.01
N VAL A 26 1.72 3.68 -3.22
CA VAL A 26 1.20 4.23 -1.97
C VAL A 26 -0.12 4.96 -2.20
N GLU A 27 -0.23 5.80 -3.23
CA GLU A 27 -1.48 6.47 -3.59
C GLU A 27 -2.61 5.50 -3.95
N SER A 28 -2.28 4.40 -4.61
CA SER A 28 -3.27 3.36 -4.97
C SER A 28 -3.78 2.63 -3.72
N ILE A 29 -2.87 2.32 -2.79
CA ILE A 29 -3.20 1.71 -1.49
C ILE A 29 -4.12 2.65 -0.68
N PHE A 30 -3.82 3.95 -0.65
CA PHE A 30 -4.68 4.94 0.01
C PHE A 30 -6.09 4.98 -0.57
N LYS A 31 -6.24 4.97 -1.89
CA LYS A 31 -7.56 4.94 -2.53
C LYS A 31 -8.36 3.70 -2.15
N LEU A 32 -7.71 2.55 -2.02
CA LEU A 32 -8.36 1.32 -1.56
C LEU A 32 -8.77 1.41 -0.08
N LYS A 33 -7.94 2.01 0.77
CA LYS A 33 -8.25 2.29 2.19
C LYS A 33 -9.47 3.18 2.32
N GLU A 34 -9.55 4.27 1.53
CA GLU A 34 -10.71 5.18 1.47
C GLU A 34 -11.99 4.48 1.01
N GLN A 35 -11.87 3.43 0.21
CA GLN A 35 -12.99 2.58 -0.23
C GLN A 35 -13.42 1.54 0.83
N GLY A 36 -12.81 1.55 2.02
CA GLY A 36 -13.12 0.64 3.12
C GLY A 36 -12.36 -0.69 3.09
N THR A 37 -11.30 -0.79 2.28
CA THR A 37 -10.41 -1.96 2.28
C THR A 37 -9.51 -1.90 3.51
N SER A 38 -9.47 -2.97 4.30
CA SER A 38 -8.47 -3.11 5.37
C SER A 38 -7.13 -3.52 4.77
N ILE A 39 -6.04 -2.89 5.19
CA ILE A 39 -4.72 -3.06 4.57
C ILE A 39 -3.71 -3.52 5.61
N LEU A 40 -2.99 -4.61 5.31
CA LEU A 40 -1.83 -5.07 6.06
C LEU A 40 -0.61 -5.10 5.14
N ILE A 41 0.42 -4.35 5.51
CA ILE A 41 1.67 -4.23 4.76
C ILE A 41 2.83 -4.64 5.65
N THR A 42 3.77 -5.39 5.09
CA THR A 42 5.11 -5.57 5.64
C THR A 42 6.09 -4.75 4.81
N THR A 43 7.00 -4.04 5.47
CA THR A 43 8.09 -3.33 4.81
C THR A 43 9.20 -3.08 5.82
N HIS A 44 10.44 -3.01 5.36
CA HIS A 44 11.57 -2.54 6.14
C HIS A 44 11.79 -1.03 5.98
N GLU A 45 11.04 -0.35 5.11
CA GLU A 45 11.12 1.08 4.87
C GLU A 45 10.21 1.86 5.82
N LEU A 46 10.80 2.47 6.86
CA LEU A 46 10.06 3.20 7.88
C LEU A 46 9.20 4.34 7.29
N ALA A 47 9.71 5.05 6.28
CA ALA A 47 8.97 6.14 5.64
C ALA A 47 7.66 5.68 4.97
N VAL A 48 7.63 4.46 4.42
CA VAL A 48 6.42 3.85 3.84
C VAL A 48 5.47 3.44 4.95
N ALA A 49 6.00 2.82 6.01
CA ALA A 49 5.22 2.40 7.18
C ALA A 49 4.53 3.60 7.86
N GLU A 50 5.26 4.67 8.15
CA GLU A 50 4.72 5.91 8.75
C GLU A 50 3.66 6.57 7.88
N LYS A 51 3.84 6.53 6.56
CA LYS A 51 2.88 7.12 5.63
C LYS A 51 1.58 6.32 5.58
N LEU A 52 1.63 5.00 5.73
CA LEU A 52 0.45 4.12 5.57
C LEU A 52 -0.23 3.71 6.88
N SER A 53 0.45 3.87 8.02
CA SER A 53 -0.11 3.63 9.36
C SER A 53 -1.22 4.63 9.71
N ASP A 54 -2.19 4.18 10.51
CA ASP A 54 -3.24 5.00 11.12
C ASP A 54 -2.74 5.79 12.34
#